data_AF-A0AAV4RC49-F1
#
_entry.id   AF-A0AAV4RC49-F1
#
_cell.length_a   1.000
_cell.length_b   1.000
_cell.length_c   1.000
_cell.angle_alpha   90.00
_cell.angle_beta   90.00
_cell.angle_gamma   90.00
#
_symmetry.space_group_name_H-M   'P 1'
#
loop_
_entity.id
_entity.type
_entity.pdbx_description
1 polymer ?
#
loop_
_entity_poly.entity_id
_entity_poly.type
_entity_poly.pdbx_seq_one_letter_code
_entity_poly.pdbx_strand_id
1 'polypeptide(L)'
;MMANPRLLLVSNSKLHGEDFFEWCADTLKSFFSKSQVKKILFVPYACRDYDGYVKKVEPALKKQGFEMESIHEKPDPVAAVHESQGIFIGGGNTFLLLKTLYDKKLIEPIHDCVFNKGIPYMGSSAGTNVATRSINTTNDMPICMPPSFEALKLVPFNINPHYIDTDPNSTHMGETREQRIQEFLLEPECSPVLALREGSGLIVDDGKITLFGRKPARFFKKDQTAIEYEPGSDLSFLLNIC
;
A
#
# COMPACT_ATOMS: atom_id res chain seq x y z
N MET A 1 -13.95 -8.41 20.07
CA MET A 1 -13.67 -8.97 18.74
C MET A 1 -12.67 -8.04 18.08
N MET A 2 -11.56 -8.55 17.53
CA MET A 2 -10.73 -7.71 16.66
C MET A 2 -11.59 -7.31 15.45
N ALA A 3 -11.55 -6.05 15.04
CA ALA A 3 -12.23 -5.65 13.81
C ALA A 3 -11.46 -6.24 12.61
N ASN A 4 -12.19 -6.72 11.61
CA ASN A 4 -11.57 -7.09 10.34
C ASN A 4 -11.05 -5.80 9.67
N PRO A 5 -9.77 -5.73 9.26
CA PRO A 5 -9.20 -4.51 8.74
C PRO A 5 -9.89 -4.12 7.42
N ARG A 6 -10.12 -2.82 7.24
CA ARG A 6 -10.60 -2.25 5.96
C ARG A 6 -9.44 -1.56 5.26
N LEU A 7 -8.99 -2.13 4.14
CA LEU A 7 -7.80 -1.65 3.42
C LEU A 7 -8.11 -1.39 1.94
N LEU A 8 -7.56 -0.30 1.41
CA LEU A 8 -7.50 0.00 -0.01
C LEU A 8 -6.02 0.11 -0.41
N LEU A 9 -5.48 -0.94 -1.01
CA LEU A 9 -4.06 -1.05 -1.32
C LEU A 9 -3.85 -0.95 -2.83
N VAL A 10 -3.40 0.21 -3.32
CA VAL A 10 -3.24 0.44 -4.76
C VAL A 10 -1.78 0.40 -5.20
N SER A 11 -1.54 -0.09 -6.42
CA SER A 11 -0.20 -0.13 -6.99
C SER A 11 0.39 1.28 -7.13
N ASN A 12 -0.38 2.22 -7.68
CA ASN A 12 0.07 3.57 -8.01
C ASN A 12 -1.06 4.59 -7.82
N SER A 13 -0.69 5.86 -7.54
CA SER A 13 -1.65 6.94 -7.31
C SER A 13 -2.16 7.60 -8.57
N LYS A 14 -1.46 7.47 -9.70
CA LYS A 14 -1.77 8.16 -10.97
C LYS A 14 -1.31 7.31 -12.16
N LEU A 15 -2.16 7.19 -13.18
CA LEU A 15 -1.81 6.60 -14.47
C LEU A 15 -1.31 7.68 -15.44
N HIS A 16 -0.55 7.25 -16.45
CA HIS A 16 -0.11 8.15 -17.52
C HIS A 16 -1.32 8.79 -18.21
N GLY A 17 -1.32 10.12 -18.33
CA GLY A 17 -2.41 10.88 -18.94
C GLY A 17 -3.59 11.21 -18.03
N GLU A 18 -3.61 10.75 -16.77
CA GLU A 18 -4.73 10.95 -15.84
C GLU A 18 -4.34 11.80 -14.62
N ASP A 19 -5.32 12.30 -13.87
CA ASP A 19 -5.14 12.94 -12.57
C ASP A 19 -4.86 11.91 -11.45
N PHE A 20 -4.47 12.41 -10.27
CA PHE A 20 -4.36 11.58 -9.07
C PHE A 20 -5.71 10.93 -8.73
N PHE A 21 -5.67 9.62 -8.47
CA PHE A 21 -6.80 8.76 -8.13
C PHE A 21 -7.93 8.68 -9.15
N GLU A 22 -7.77 9.25 -10.34
CA GLU A 22 -8.83 9.25 -11.35
C GLU A 22 -9.22 7.82 -11.75
N TRP A 23 -8.23 6.96 -12.01
CA TRP A 23 -8.47 5.56 -12.38
C TRP A 23 -9.19 4.72 -11.32
N CYS A 24 -9.16 5.13 -10.05
CA CYS A 24 -9.77 4.42 -8.92
C CYS A 24 -10.79 5.27 -8.15
N ALA A 25 -11.28 6.37 -8.74
CA ALA A 25 -12.11 7.38 -8.07
C ALA A 25 -13.34 6.78 -7.38
N ASP A 26 -14.12 5.98 -8.10
CA ASP A 26 -15.33 5.35 -7.56
C ASP A 26 -15.02 4.36 -6.43
N THR A 27 -13.92 3.61 -6.56
CA THR A 27 -13.48 2.66 -5.54
C THR A 27 -13.04 3.39 -4.27
N LEU A 28 -12.21 4.43 -4.40
CA LEU A 28 -11.77 5.28 -3.30
C LEU A 28 -12.96 5.89 -2.58
N LYS A 29 -13.90 6.46 -3.34
CA LYS A 29 -15.08 7.14 -2.79
C LYS A 29 -16.00 6.17 -2.06
N SER A 30 -16.29 5.02 -2.65
CA SER A 30 -17.08 3.96 -2.03
C SER A 30 -16.43 3.43 -0.75
N PHE A 31 -15.12 3.18 -0.79
CA PHE A 31 -14.34 2.63 0.32
C PHE A 31 -14.42 3.50 1.59
N PHE A 32 -14.12 4.80 1.46
CA PHE A 32 -14.14 5.74 2.58
C PHE A 32 -15.57 6.11 3.01
N SER A 33 -16.50 6.26 2.07
CA SER A 33 -17.90 6.60 2.39
C SER A 33 -18.60 5.50 3.18
N LYS A 34 -18.25 4.22 2.95
CA LYS A 34 -18.78 3.09 3.73
C LYS A 34 -18.43 3.18 5.22
N SER A 35 -17.32 3.82 5.59
CA SER A 35 -16.94 4.12 6.99
C SER A 35 -17.35 5.53 7.44
N GLN A 36 -18.17 6.23 6.65
CA GLN A 36 -18.59 7.61 6.93
C GLN A 36 -17.42 8.59 7.13
N VAL A 37 -16.28 8.31 6.50
CA VAL A 37 -15.09 9.18 6.57
C VAL A 37 -15.38 10.48 5.86
N LYS A 38 -15.16 11.60 6.55
CA LYS A 38 -15.24 12.95 5.98
C LYS A 38 -13.86 13.56 5.82
N LYS A 39 -12.94 13.25 6.74
CA LYS A 39 -11.58 13.78 6.77
C LYS A 39 -10.56 12.65 6.83
N ILE A 40 -9.59 12.67 5.92
CA ILE A 40 -8.52 11.69 5.80
C ILE A 40 -7.24 12.27 6.40
N LEU A 41 -6.60 11.54 7.31
CA LEU A 41 -5.25 11.83 7.78
C LEU A 41 -4.24 11.33 6.74
N PHE A 42 -3.55 12.25 6.09
CA PHE A 42 -2.52 11.96 5.11
C PHE A 42 -1.13 11.84 5.78
N VAL A 43 -0.38 10.81 5.39
CA VAL A 43 0.99 10.53 5.83
C VAL A 43 1.96 10.73 4.64
N PRO A 44 2.65 11.89 4.55
CA PRO A 44 3.51 12.24 3.40
C PRO A 44 4.96 11.78 3.54
N TYR A 45 5.28 10.88 4.48
CA TYR A 45 6.66 10.59 4.89
C TYR A 45 7.52 9.81 3.89
N ALA A 46 7.00 9.46 2.72
CA ALA A 46 7.74 8.81 1.66
C ALA A 46 8.61 9.77 0.82
N CYS A 47 8.53 11.09 1.05
CA CYS A 47 9.42 12.08 0.44
C CYS A 47 9.97 13.03 1.53
N ARG A 48 10.67 14.11 1.15
CA ARG A 48 11.14 15.15 2.09
C ARG A 48 10.32 16.45 2.00
N ASP A 49 9.72 16.71 0.85
CA ASP A 49 8.88 17.89 0.60
C ASP A 49 7.41 17.56 0.92
N TYR A 50 7.08 17.58 2.22
CA TYR A 50 5.75 17.22 2.69
C TYR A 50 4.69 18.23 2.22
N ASP A 51 4.97 19.53 2.32
CA ASP A 51 4.05 20.59 1.90
C ASP A 51 3.78 20.54 0.39
N GLY A 52 4.83 20.32 -0.42
CA GLY A 52 4.68 20.12 -1.86
C GLY A 52 3.89 18.86 -2.20
N TYR A 53 3.99 17.81 -1.37
CA TYR A 53 3.18 16.61 -1.57
C TYR A 53 1.70 16.85 -1.21
N VAL A 54 1.43 17.51 -0.08
CA VAL A 54 0.07 17.92 0.33
C VAL A 54 -0.61 18.72 -0.77
N LYS A 55 0.07 19.71 -1.34
CA LYS A 55 -0.46 20.54 -2.45
C LYS A 55 -0.90 19.74 -3.68
N LYS A 56 -0.32 18.55 -3.91
CA LYS A 56 -0.68 17.67 -5.03
C LYS A 56 -1.85 16.73 -4.68
N VAL A 57 -1.89 16.23 -3.46
CA VAL A 57 -2.86 15.21 -3.02
C VAL A 57 -4.18 15.83 -2.57
N GLU A 58 -4.14 16.97 -1.88
CA GLU A 58 -5.34 17.62 -1.33
C GLU A 58 -6.41 17.90 -2.41
N PRO A 59 -6.10 18.48 -3.58
CA PRO A 59 -7.11 18.74 -4.60
C PRO A 59 -7.75 17.45 -5.13
N ALA A 60 -6.98 16.37 -5.21
CA ALA A 60 -7.45 15.07 -5.70
C ALA A 60 -8.44 14.44 -4.70
N LEU A 61 -8.14 14.43 -3.41
CA LEU A 61 -9.08 13.94 -2.38
C LEU A 61 -10.32 14.82 -2.26
N LYS A 62 -10.15 16.15 -2.37
CA LYS A 62 -11.26 17.11 -2.36
C LYS A 62 -12.21 16.89 -3.54
N LYS A 63 -11.67 16.61 -4.75
CA LYS A 63 -12.48 16.25 -5.93
C LYS A 63 -13.34 15.01 -5.69
N GLN A 64 -12.88 14.08 -4.85
CA GLN A 64 -13.63 12.88 -4.47
C GLN A 64 -14.61 13.10 -3.29
N GLY A 65 -14.59 14.28 -2.66
CA GLY A 65 -15.50 14.66 -1.59
C GLY A 65 -14.95 14.47 -0.17
N PHE A 66 -13.64 14.34 -0.01
CA PHE A 66 -12.99 14.19 1.29
C PHE A 66 -12.15 15.41 1.64
N GLU A 67 -12.24 15.86 2.89
CA GLU A 67 -11.27 16.76 3.49
C GLU A 67 -9.97 15.99 3.78
N MET A 68 -8.86 16.71 3.81
CA MET A 68 -7.56 16.15 4.17
C MET A 68 -6.96 16.97 5.30
N GLU A 69 -6.27 16.28 6.20
CA GLU A 69 -5.29 16.90 7.10
C GLU A 69 -3.99 16.14 6.98
N SER A 70 -2.86 16.82 7.16
CA SER A 70 -1.55 16.17 7.05
C SER A 70 -0.93 15.94 8.41
N ILE A 71 -0.44 14.73 8.66
CA ILE A 71 0.17 14.35 9.94
C ILE A 71 1.45 15.13 10.24
N HIS A 72 2.16 15.66 9.22
CA HIS A 72 3.40 16.42 9.44
C HIS A 72 3.16 17.82 10.03
N GLU A 73 1.93 18.32 9.95
CA GLU A 73 1.51 19.61 10.53
C GLU A 73 0.99 19.44 11.98
N LYS A 74 0.85 18.21 12.45
CA LYS A 74 0.32 17.91 13.78
C LYS A 74 1.44 17.96 14.83
N PRO A 75 1.19 18.59 16.00
CA PRO A 75 2.18 18.65 17.07
C PRO A 75 2.47 17.25 17.65
N ASP A 76 1.45 16.40 17.69
CA ASP A 76 1.55 15.00 18.10
C ASP A 76 1.02 14.10 16.97
N PRO A 77 1.91 13.43 16.22
CA PRO A 77 1.49 12.55 15.13
C PRO A 77 0.82 11.27 15.62
N VAL A 78 1.11 10.80 16.84
CA VAL A 78 0.47 9.61 17.42
C VAL A 78 -0.97 9.92 17.80
N ALA A 79 -1.20 11.05 18.46
CA ALA A 79 -2.55 11.53 18.76
C ALA A 79 -3.38 11.72 17.47
N ALA A 80 -2.78 12.32 16.44
CA ALA A 80 -3.44 12.50 15.15
C ALA A 80 -3.91 11.17 14.52
N VAL A 81 -3.09 10.12 14.57
CA VAL A 81 -3.48 8.78 14.12
C VAL A 81 -4.67 8.25 14.90
N HIS A 82 -4.66 8.39 16.23
CA HIS A 82 -5.73 7.90 17.09
C HIS A 82 -7.07 8.63 16.94
N GLU A 83 -7.05 9.88 16.52
CA GLU A 83 -8.22 10.75 16.28
C GLU A 83 -8.74 10.68 14.83
N SER A 84 -7.97 10.08 13.92
CA SER A 84 -8.29 10.03 12.50
C SER A 84 -9.56 9.22 12.20
N GLN A 85 -10.31 9.66 11.18
CA GLN A 85 -11.45 8.91 10.66
C GLN A 85 -11.05 7.90 9.58
N GLY A 86 -9.94 8.15 8.89
CA GLY A 86 -9.35 7.32 7.85
C GLY A 86 -7.92 7.74 7.62
N ILE A 87 -7.05 6.79 7.25
CA ILE A 87 -5.62 7.01 7.06
C ILE A 87 -5.28 6.81 5.59
N PHE A 88 -4.52 7.72 5.00
CA PHE A 88 -3.91 7.55 3.68
C PHE A 88 -2.39 7.71 3.76
N ILE A 89 -1.65 6.70 3.33
CA ILE A 89 -0.18 6.76 3.21
C ILE A 89 0.23 6.86 1.75
N GLY A 90 0.93 7.95 1.43
CA GLY A 90 1.38 8.28 0.07
C GLY A 90 2.54 7.41 -0.44
N GLY A 91 2.78 7.51 -1.75
CA GLY A 91 3.94 6.92 -2.43
C GLY A 91 5.19 7.79 -2.35
N GLY A 92 6.33 7.24 -2.75
CA GLY A 92 7.65 7.87 -2.64
C GLY A 92 8.69 6.78 -2.39
N ASN A 93 9.70 7.04 -1.56
CA ASN A 93 10.66 6.04 -1.14
C ASN A 93 10.20 5.29 0.12
N THR A 94 10.06 3.98 0.00
CA THR A 94 9.58 3.05 1.02
C THR A 94 10.51 2.96 2.23
N PHE A 95 11.82 2.99 2.03
CA PHE A 95 12.80 2.94 3.14
C PHE A 95 12.72 4.21 3.99
N LEU A 96 12.62 5.37 3.35
CA LEU A 96 12.43 6.65 4.04
C LEU A 96 11.10 6.69 4.79
N LEU A 97 10.02 6.24 4.15
CA LEU A 97 8.71 6.12 4.77
C LEU A 97 8.78 5.26 6.03
N LEU A 98 9.25 4.02 5.91
CA LEU A 98 9.29 3.08 7.03
C LEU A 98 10.18 3.60 8.16
N LYS A 99 11.36 4.14 7.84
CA LYS A 99 12.25 4.75 8.85
C LYS A 99 11.53 5.87 9.60
N THR A 100 10.81 6.74 8.88
CA THR A 100 10.12 7.87 9.50
C THR A 100 8.94 7.42 10.36
N LEU A 101 8.22 6.35 9.96
CA LEU A 101 7.18 5.74 10.79
C LEU A 101 7.75 5.18 12.10
N TYR A 102 8.91 4.53 12.06
CA TYR A 102 9.61 4.08 13.26
C TYR A 102 10.09 5.23 14.13
N ASP A 103 10.79 6.22 13.55
CA ASP A 103 11.31 7.38 14.28
C ASP A 103 10.20 8.14 15.02
N LYS A 104 8.99 8.19 14.42
CA LYS A 104 7.81 8.85 14.97
C LYS A 104 6.90 7.94 15.79
N LYS A 105 7.28 6.68 16.02
CA LYS A 105 6.53 5.68 16.79
C LYS A 105 5.11 5.45 16.27
N LEU A 106 4.95 5.39 14.95
CA LEU A 106 3.64 5.29 14.28
C LEU A 106 3.23 3.87 13.86
N ILE A 107 4.14 2.90 13.92
CA ILE A 107 3.86 1.51 13.51
C ILE A 107 2.71 0.92 14.32
N GLU A 108 2.84 0.88 15.65
CA GLU A 108 1.80 0.35 16.55
C GLU A 108 0.51 1.19 16.53
N PRO A 109 0.53 2.54 16.65
CA PRO A 109 -0.69 3.33 16.59
C PRO A 109 -1.51 3.15 15.31
N ILE A 110 -0.86 3.04 14.15
CA ILE A 110 -1.56 2.80 12.88
C ILE A 110 -2.17 1.40 12.87
N HIS A 111 -1.39 0.38 13.22
CA HIS A 111 -1.88 -1.00 13.31
C HIS A 111 -3.11 -1.10 14.23
N ASP A 112 -3.04 -0.52 15.42
CA ASP A 112 -4.13 -0.55 16.40
C ASP A 112 -5.38 0.19 15.91
N CYS A 113 -5.23 1.33 15.25
CA CYS A 113 -6.39 2.04 14.69
C CYS A 113 -7.08 1.21 13.61
N VAL A 114 -6.31 0.50 12.78
CA VAL A 114 -6.87 -0.34 11.71
C VAL A 114 -7.55 -1.59 12.27
N PHE A 115 -6.88 -2.36 13.14
CA PHE A 115 -7.40 -3.65 13.63
C PHE A 115 -8.35 -3.54 14.82
N ASN A 116 -8.12 -2.61 15.75
CA ASN A 116 -8.91 -2.54 16.98
C ASN A 116 -10.04 -1.51 16.88
N LYS A 117 -9.84 -0.42 16.13
CA LYS A 117 -10.84 0.63 15.95
C LYS A 117 -11.57 0.56 14.60
N GLY A 118 -11.11 -0.26 13.66
CA GLY A 118 -11.73 -0.40 12.34
C GLY A 118 -11.56 0.83 11.44
N ILE A 119 -10.54 1.65 11.69
CA ILE A 119 -10.25 2.84 10.88
C ILE A 119 -9.78 2.38 9.48
N PRO A 120 -10.43 2.84 8.39
CA PRO A 120 -10.04 2.46 7.04
C PRO A 120 -8.65 3.02 6.68
N TYR A 121 -7.84 2.17 6.08
CA TYR A 121 -6.50 2.50 5.61
C TYR A 121 -6.44 2.47 4.08
N MET A 122 -5.83 3.48 3.49
CA MET A 122 -5.45 3.48 2.08
C MET A 122 -3.92 3.58 1.95
N GLY A 123 -3.33 2.74 1.10
CA GLY A 123 -1.93 2.82 0.71
C GLY A 123 -1.79 2.96 -0.80
N SER A 124 -0.82 3.76 -1.25
CA SER A 124 -0.44 3.80 -2.66
C SER A 124 1.08 3.62 -2.80
N SER A 125 1.53 2.75 -3.72
CA SER A 125 2.96 2.51 -3.95
C SER A 125 3.70 2.16 -2.64
N ALA A 126 4.64 2.99 -2.17
CA ALA A 126 5.29 2.83 -0.87
C ALA A 126 4.31 2.65 0.31
N GLY A 127 3.18 3.37 0.31
CA GLY A 127 2.11 3.19 1.30
C GLY A 127 1.46 1.80 1.25
N THR A 128 1.45 1.15 0.08
CA THR A 128 1.01 -0.25 -0.07
C THR A 128 2.09 -1.21 0.43
N ASN A 129 3.37 -0.94 0.18
CA ASN A 129 4.46 -1.75 0.72
C ASN A 129 4.43 -1.78 2.25
N VAL A 130 4.33 -0.63 2.92
CA VAL A 130 4.35 -0.60 4.40
C VAL A 130 3.11 -1.21 5.04
N ALA A 131 2.00 -1.35 4.31
CA ALA A 131 0.82 -2.06 4.81
C ALA A 131 1.05 -3.57 4.97
N THR A 132 2.08 -4.13 4.33
CA THR A 132 2.33 -5.57 4.27
C THR A 132 3.20 -6.07 5.44
N ARG A 133 3.61 -7.34 5.42
CA ARG A 133 4.51 -7.92 6.45
C ARG A 133 5.84 -7.17 6.56
N SER A 134 6.42 -6.81 5.43
CA SER A 134 7.72 -6.14 5.35
C SER A 134 7.85 -5.32 4.07
N ILE A 135 8.92 -4.54 3.95
CA ILE A 135 9.21 -3.78 2.74
C ILE A 135 10.12 -4.51 1.75
N ASN A 136 10.43 -5.81 1.97
CA ASN A 136 11.38 -6.58 1.15
C ASN A 136 11.03 -6.61 -0.35
N THR A 137 9.77 -6.43 -0.71
CA THR A 137 9.28 -6.44 -2.10
C THR A 137 9.06 -5.05 -2.68
N THR A 138 9.63 -4.02 -2.07
CA THR A 138 9.70 -2.68 -2.69
C THR A 138 10.66 -2.67 -3.88
N ASN A 139 10.42 -1.76 -4.83
CA ASN A 139 11.33 -1.50 -5.95
C ASN A 139 12.31 -0.37 -5.65
N ASP A 140 12.15 0.27 -4.49
CA ASP A 140 12.89 1.46 -4.16
C ASP A 140 14.35 1.15 -3.82
N MET A 141 15.21 2.10 -4.15
CA MET A 141 16.60 2.06 -3.71
C MET A 141 16.67 2.30 -2.18
N PRO A 142 17.49 1.55 -1.42
CA PRO A 142 17.65 1.69 0.03
C PRO A 142 18.46 2.95 0.40
N ILE A 143 17.87 4.14 0.23
CA ILE A 143 18.55 5.42 0.45
C ILE A 143 18.78 5.75 1.95
N CYS A 144 18.16 5.01 2.85
CA CYS A 144 18.37 5.09 4.29
C CYS A 144 18.01 3.77 4.96
N MET A 145 18.50 3.56 6.19
CA MET A 145 18.26 2.33 6.94
C MET A 145 17.14 2.52 7.99
N PRO A 146 15.96 1.89 7.85
CA PRO A 146 15.02 1.73 8.95
C PRO A 146 15.58 0.73 9.99
N PRO A 147 15.12 0.76 11.26
CA PRO A 147 15.60 -0.17 12.28
C PRO A 147 15.22 -1.64 12.01
N SER A 148 14.23 -1.87 11.15
CA SER A 148 13.79 -3.18 10.68
C SER A 148 13.09 -3.02 9.32
N PHE A 149 13.01 -4.11 8.54
CA PHE A 149 12.16 -4.17 7.34
C PHE A 149 10.74 -4.62 7.62
N GLU A 150 10.45 -5.09 8.85
CA GLU A 150 9.07 -5.31 9.28
C GLU A 150 8.27 -4.03 9.18
N ALA A 151 7.03 -4.13 8.69
CA ALA A 151 6.19 -2.97 8.44
C ALA A 151 4.92 -3.02 9.30
N LEU A 152 3.80 -2.49 8.79
CA LEU A 152 2.56 -2.40 9.55
C LEU A 152 1.85 -3.74 9.73
N LYS A 153 2.16 -4.79 8.95
CA LYS A 153 1.54 -6.12 9.05
C LYS A 153 0.00 -6.10 8.97
N LEU A 154 -0.58 -5.19 8.17
CA LEU A 154 -2.03 -5.11 7.94
C LEU A 154 -2.57 -6.25 7.08
N VAL A 155 -1.68 -6.87 6.29
CA VAL A 155 -1.92 -8.12 5.56
C VAL A 155 -0.77 -9.11 5.78
N PRO A 156 -1.02 -10.44 5.74
CA PRO A 156 -0.02 -11.47 6.07
C PRO A 156 0.86 -11.90 4.88
N PHE A 157 0.88 -11.15 3.79
CA PHE A 157 1.68 -11.40 2.59
C PHE A 157 2.35 -10.10 2.15
N ASN A 158 3.32 -10.18 1.24
CA ASN A 158 3.99 -9.00 0.67
C ASN A 158 3.35 -8.60 -0.67
N ILE A 159 3.41 -7.31 -0.99
CA ILE A 159 2.98 -6.77 -2.29
C ILE A 159 4.18 -6.19 -3.03
N ASN A 160 4.33 -6.50 -4.32
CA ASN A 160 5.22 -5.76 -5.22
C ASN A 160 4.36 -4.80 -6.06
N PRO A 161 4.25 -3.52 -5.69
CA PRO A 161 3.57 -2.54 -6.54
C PRO A 161 4.45 -2.23 -7.77
N HIS A 162 3.85 -1.63 -8.80
CA HIS A 162 4.54 -1.30 -10.06
C HIS A 162 5.27 -2.51 -10.64
N TYR A 163 4.60 -3.67 -10.62
CA TYR A 163 5.11 -4.85 -11.31
C TYR A 163 5.17 -4.57 -12.80
N ILE A 164 6.33 -4.84 -13.39
CA ILE A 164 6.60 -4.68 -14.82
C ILE A 164 6.90 -6.07 -15.36
N ASP A 165 6.15 -6.45 -16.41
CA ASP A 165 6.38 -7.68 -17.15
C ASP A 165 7.72 -7.63 -17.89
N THR A 166 8.37 -8.79 -18.00
CA THR A 166 9.61 -8.91 -18.78
C THR A 166 9.34 -8.57 -20.25
N ASP A 167 10.01 -7.56 -20.77
CA ASP A 167 10.00 -7.27 -22.20
C ASP A 167 10.86 -8.32 -22.94
N PRO A 168 10.27 -9.14 -23.84
CA PRO A 168 11.01 -10.17 -24.56
C PRO A 168 12.07 -9.60 -25.51
N ASN A 169 12.02 -8.31 -25.83
CA ASN A 169 12.97 -7.64 -26.71
C ASN A 169 14.05 -6.85 -25.94
N SER A 170 13.99 -6.87 -24.60
CA SER A 170 14.98 -6.18 -23.77
C SER A 170 16.37 -6.79 -23.96
N THR A 171 17.37 -5.93 -24.16
CA THR A 171 18.80 -6.30 -24.16
C THR A 171 19.45 -6.09 -22.79
N HIS A 172 18.67 -5.68 -21.79
CA HIS A 172 19.16 -5.49 -20.43
C HIS A 172 19.47 -6.84 -19.78
N MET A 173 20.68 -6.98 -19.23
CA MET A 173 21.18 -8.23 -18.66
C MET A 173 21.01 -8.34 -17.14
N GLY A 174 20.52 -7.29 -16.48
CA GLY A 174 20.17 -7.35 -15.05
C GLY A 174 18.90 -8.15 -14.81
N GLU A 175 18.64 -8.46 -13.53
CA GLU A 175 17.54 -9.34 -13.14
C GLU A 175 16.19 -8.68 -13.44
N THR A 176 15.30 -9.48 -14.04
CA THR A 176 13.89 -9.12 -14.23
C THR A 176 13.19 -9.00 -12.88
N ARG A 177 12.00 -8.37 -12.87
CA ARG A 177 11.22 -8.27 -11.63
C ARG A 177 10.86 -9.65 -11.08
N GLU A 178 10.47 -10.56 -11.97
CA GLU A 178 10.16 -11.94 -11.59
C GLU A 178 11.36 -12.64 -10.96
N GLN A 179 12.56 -12.51 -11.53
CA GLN A 179 13.78 -13.10 -10.97
C GLN A 179 14.06 -12.59 -9.55
N ARG A 180 13.96 -11.28 -9.29
CA ARG A 180 14.14 -10.71 -7.94
C ARG A 180 13.11 -11.21 -6.93
N ILE A 181 11.86 -11.38 -7.36
CA ILE A 181 10.82 -11.96 -6.49
C ILE A 181 11.13 -13.43 -6.20
N GLN A 182 11.59 -14.19 -7.19
CA GLN A 182 11.98 -15.58 -6.99
C GLN A 182 13.17 -15.71 -6.04
N GLU A 183 14.16 -14.82 -6.12
CA GLU A 183 15.27 -14.74 -5.15
C GLU A 183 14.75 -14.52 -3.73
N PHE A 184 13.85 -13.55 -3.53
CA PHE A 184 13.23 -13.32 -2.23
C PHE A 184 12.49 -14.56 -1.69
N LEU A 185 11.83 -15.34 -2.56
CA LEU A 185 11.13 -16.56 -2.16
C LEU A 185 12.06 -17.73 -1.75
N LEU A 186 13.37 -17.61 -1.99
CA LEU A 186 14.35 -18.57 -1.47
C LEU A 186 14.67 -18.31 0.01
N GLU A 187 14.48 -17.09 0.50
CA GLU A 187 14.77 -16.71 1.89
C GLU A 187 13.90 -17.50 2.88
N PRO A 188 14.44 -17.93 4.04
CA PRO A 188 13.69 -18.73 5.01
C PRO A 188 12.42 -18.05 5.54
N GLU A 189 12.50 -16.73 5.77
CA GLU A 189 11.41 -15.92 6.35
C GLU A 189 10.54 -15.24 5.27
N CYS A 190 10.62 -15.69 4.02
CA CYS A 190 9.84 -15.12 2.93
C CYS A 190 8.33 -15.26 3.18
N SER A 191 7.56 -14.35 2.59
CA SER A 191 6.12 -14.49 2.50
C SER A 191 5.70 -14.47 1.02
N PRO A 192 4.51 -15.01 0.67
CA PRO A 192 4.01 -14.93 -0.69
C PRO A 192 3.97 -13.49 -1.19
N VAL A 193 4.20 -13.30 -2.48
CA VAL A 193 4.23 -11.99 -3.11
C VAL A 193 3.08 -11.86 -4.09
N LEU A 194 2.20 -10.88 -3.86
CA LEU A 194 1.24 -10.45 -4.87
C LEU A 194 1.81 -9.24 -5.62
N ALA A 195 2.12 -9.43 -6.90
CA ALA A 195 2.65 -8.38 -7.73
C ALA A 195 1.50 -7.64 -8.45
N LEU A 196 1.38 -6.34 -8.15
CA LEU A 196 0.35 -5.47 -8.68
C LEU A 196 0.93 -4.61 -9.80
N ARG A 197 0.30 -4.68 -10.97
CA ARG A 197 0.59 -3.79 -12.10
C ARG A 197 -0.01 -2.41 -11.84
N GLU A 198 0.51 -1.38 -12.48
CA GLU A 198 -0.12 -0.06 -12.41
C GLU A 198 -1.58 -0.11 -12.91
N GLY A 199 -2.47 0.62 -12.21
CA GLY A 199 -3.91 0.60 -12.46
C GLY A 199 -4.61 -0.61 -11.85
N SER A 200 -3.96 -1.33 -10.94
CA SER A 200 -4.57 -2.40 -10.13
C SER A 200 -4.42 -2.13 -8.63
N GLY A 201 -5.27 -2.75 -7.82
CA GLY A 201 -5.26 -2.64 -6.37
C GLY A 201 -6.11 -3.71 -5.69
N LEU A 202 -6.07 -3.73 -4.37
CA LEU A 202 -6.88 -4.61 -3.53
C LEU A 202 -7.86 -3.81 -2.68
N ILE A 203 -9.06 -4.35 -2.54
CA ILE A 203 -9.99 -4.00 -1.48
C ILE A 203 -9.97 -5.15 -0.48
N VAL A 204 -9.62 -4.83 0.77
CA VAL A 204 -9.76 -5.73 1.92
C VAL A 204 -10.90 -5.20 2.77
N ASP A 205 -11.95 -5.99 2.94
CA ASP A 205 -13.12 -5.60 3.72
C ASP A 205 -13.79 -6.86 4.26
N ASP A 206 -14.04 -6.89 5.57
CA ASP A 206 -14.70 -8.00 6.26
C ASP A 206 -14.12 -9.40 5.95
N GLY A 207 -12.80 -9.53 6.02
CA GLY A 207 -12.11 -10.80 5.75
C GLY A 207 -12.13 -11.23 4.28
N LYS A 208 -12.62 -10.38 3.37
CA LYS A 208 -12.57 -10.61 1.92
C LYS A 208 -11.48 -9.76 1.28
N ILE A 209 -10.69 -10.35 0.39
CA ILE A 209 -9.76 -9.62 -0.49
C ILE A 209 -10.27 -9.71 -1.92
N THR A 210 -10.49 -8.57 -2.57
CA THR A 210 -10.89 -8.51 -3.98
C THR A 210 -9.87 -7.71 -4.78
N LEU A 211 -9.38 -8.30 -5.86
CA LEU A 211 -8.57 -7.58 -6.85
C LEU A 211 -9.48 -6.66 -7.67
N PHE A 212 -9.08 -5.41 -7.86
CA PHE A 212 -9.78 -4.47 -8.72
C PHE A 212 -8.81 -3.69 -9.61
N GLY A 213 -9.37 -3.00 -10.60
CA GLY A 213 -8.63 -2.15 -11.53
C GLY A 213 -8.66 -2.69 -12.95
N ARG A 214 -7.68 -2.27 -13.76
CA ARG A 214 -7.66 -2.48 -15.21
C ARG A 214 -6.72 -3.60 -15.66
N LYS A 215 -5.91 -4.15 -14.75
CA LYS A 215 -4.83 -5.10 -15.06
C LYS A 215 -4.86 -6.28 -14.09
N PRO A 216 -4.48 -7.49 -14.54
CA PRO A 216 -4.35 -8.64 -13.66
C PRO A 216 -3.19 -8.46 -12.68
N ALA A 217 -3.23 -9.22 -11.59
CA ALA A 217 -2.16 -9.34 -10.62
C ALA A 217 -1.50 -10.72 -10.71
N ARG A 218 -0.18 -10.76 -10.51
CA ARG A 218 0.59 -12.00 -10.59
C ARG A 218 1.01 -12.44 -9.20
N PHE A 219 0.62 -13.64 -8.81
CA PHE A 219 0.89 -14.22 -7.51
C PHE A 219 2.10 -15.15 -7.56
N PHE A 220 3.03 -14.97 -6.62
CA PHE A 220 4.23 -15.77 -6.48
C PHE A 220 4.27 -16.43 -5.10
N LYS A 221 4.55 -17.73 -5.08
CA LYS A 221 4.73 -18.53 -3.87
C LYS A 221 5.91 -19.48 -4.06
N LYS A 222 6.66 -19.72 -2.99
CA LYS A 222 7.81 -20.62 -2.98
C LYS A 222 7.45 -21.99 -3.57
N ASP A 223 8.34 -22.52 -4.41
CA ASP A 223 8.21 -23.81 -5.08
C ASP A 223 6.94 -23.97 -5.95
N GLN A 224 6.35 -22.85 -6.40
CA GLN A 224 5.16 -22.85 -7.25
C GLN A 224 5.34 -21.96 -8.48
N THR A 225 4.72 -22.37 -9.58
CA THR A 225 4.59 -21.50 -10.76
C THR A 225 3.70 -20.30 -10.43
N ALA A 226 4.10 -19.13 -10.92
CA ALA A 226 3.32 -17.92 -10.72
C ALA A 226 1.93 -18.01 -11.38
N ILE A 227 0.91 -17.48 -10.71
CA ILE A 227 -0.50 -17.55 -11.13
C ILE A 227 -1.02 -16.14 -11.42
N GLU A 228 -1.72 -15.94 -12.53
CA GLU A 228 -2.41 -14.68 -12.84
C GLU A 228 -3.83 -14.67 -12.29
N TYR A 229 -4.24 -13.53 -11.74
CA TYR A 229 -5.60 -13.28 -11.28
C TYR A 229 -6.17 -12.05 -11.97
N GLU A 230 -7.37 -12.18 -12.51
CA GLU A 230 -8.08 -11.09 -13.20
C GLU A 230 -8.80 -10.16 -12.20
N PRO A 231 -8.98 -8.86 -12.52
CA PRO A 231 -9.85 -7.98 -11.74
C PRO A 231 -11.22 -8.61 -11.46
N GLY A 232 -11.69 -8.52 -10.22
CA GLY A 232 -12.87 -9.19 -9.70
C GLY A 232 -12.58 -10.52 -9.00
N SER A 233 -11.36 -11.06 -9.11
CA SER A 233 -10.96 -12.29 -8.40
C SER A 233 -11.03 -12.13 -6.89
N ASP A 234 -11.52 -13.18 -6.23
CA ASP A 234 -11.44 -13.35 -4.78
C ASP A 234 -10.06 -13.90 -4.40
N LEU A 235 -9.31 -13.11 -3.64
CA LEU A 235 -7.96 -13.44 -3.16
C LEU A 235 -7.94 -13.69 -1.65
N SER A 236 -9.07 -13.97 -1.02
CA SER A 236 -9.17 -14.13 0.44
C SER A 236 -8.34 -15.31 0.97
N PHE A 237 -7.96 -16.25 0.10
CA PHE A 237 -6.99 -17.30 0.44
C PHE A 237 -5.65 -16.73 0.93
N LEU A 238 -5.29 -15.51 0.52
CA LEU A 238 -4.08 -14.80 0.97
C LEU A 238 -4.08 -14.51 2.48
N LEU A 239 -5.24 -14.44 3.13
CA LEU A 239 -5.34 -14.20 4.57
C LEU A 239 -4.96 -15.41 5.42
N ASN A 240 -5.00 -16.62 4.84
CA ASN A 240 -4.80 -17.88 5.55
C ASN A 240 -3.50 -18.59 5.14
N ILE A 241 -2.56 -17.86 4.52
CA ILE A 241 -1.30 -18.47 4.09
C ILE A 241 -0.39 -18.61 5.31
N CYS A 242 -0.36 -19.84 5.84
CA CYS A 242 0.68 -20.32 6.74
C CYS A 242 2.00 -20.44 5.98
#